data_AF-A0A6P5Y4K7-F1
#
_entry.id   AF-A0A6P5Y4K7-F1
#
_cell.length_a   1.000
_cell.length_b   1.000
_cell.length_c   1.000
_cell.angle_alpha   90.00
_cell.angle_beta   90.00
_cell.angle_gamma   90.00
#
_symmetry.space_group_name_H-M   'P 1'
#
loop_
_entity.id
_entity.type
_entity.pdbx_description
1 polymer ?
#
loop_
_entity_poly.entity_id
_entity_poly.type
_entity_poly.pdbx_seq_one_letter_code
_entity_poly.pdbx_strand_id
1 'polypeptide(L)'
;MVGHLGDFGIAKLLEEDDFIRQTMTLATIGYMAPEFGSAGIVSIKCDIYSYGILLIETFTKKKPTDEIFSETMTMRNWMKRSLSKGMIDIADANLLRREDEYFIIKANCISSIMELALKCSAELPEDRNNTADVVAMLKKIKHKLLISIEQV
;
A
#
# COMPACT_ATOMS: atom_id res chain seq x y z
N MET A 1 -7.48 -18.47 1.29
CA MET A 1 -7.73 -17.81 0.00
C MET A 1 -6.38 -17.49 -0.64
N VAL A 2 -6.26 -17.57 -1.97
CA VAL A 2 -5.03 -17.23 -2.72
C VAL A 2 -5.40 -16.17 -3.75
N GLY A 3 -4.77 -15.01 -3.69
CA GLY A 3 -4.95 -13.95 -4.68
C GLY A 3 -4.15 -14.23 -5.94
N HIS A 4 -4.72 -13.90 -7.10
CA HIS A 4 -4.06 -14.00 -8.40
C HIS A 4 -4.17 -12.63 -9.09
N LEU A 5 -3.06 -12.12 -9.63
CA LEU A 5 -3.05 -10.85 -10.37
C LEU A 5 -3.53 -11.08 -11.80
N GLY A 6 -4.32 -10.13 -12.32
CA GLY A 6 -4.85 -10.14 -13.68
C GLY A 6 -4.81 -8.77 -14.32
N ASP A 7 -5.45 -8.65 -15.49
CA ASP A 7 -5.55 -7.41 -16.28
C ASP A 7 -4.20 -6.76 -16.66
N PHE A 8 -3.49 -7.42 -17.57
CA PHE A 8 -2.20 -6.96 -18.08
C PHE A 8 -2.33 -6.05 -19.32
N GLY A 9 -3.52 -5.50 -19.61
CA GLY A 9 -3.80 -4.74 -20.84
C GLY A 9 -2.96 -3.47 -21.02
N ILE A 10 -2.44 -2.92 -19.92
CA ILE A 10 -1.55 -1.75 -19.90
C ILE A 10 -0.10 -2.08 -19.52
N ALA A 11 0.22 -3.35 -19.28
CA ALA A 11 1.56 -3.79 -18.88
C ALA A 11 2.60 -3.44 -19.95
N LYS A 12 3.82 -3.12 -19.52
CA LYS A 12 4.94 -2.79 -20.40
C LYS A 12 6.11 -3.74 -20.12
N LEU A 13 6.72 -4.26 -21.18
CA LEU A 13 7.98 -4.97 -21.09
C LEU A 13 9.12 -3.94 -21.04
N LEU A 14 9.95 -4.06 -20.01
CA LEU A 14 11.17 -3.28 -19.84
C LEU A 14 12.35 -4.18 -20.25
N GLU A 15 13.28 -3.63 -21.02
CA GLU A 15 14.53 -4.33 -21.36
C GLU A 15 15.53 -4.20 -20.20
N GLU A 16 16.55 -5.07 -20.14
CA GLU A 16 17.49 -5.14 -19.00
C GLU A 16 18.22 -3.82 -18.70
N ASP A 17 18.37 -2.95 -19.70
CA ASP A 17 19.00 -1.62 -19.57
C ASP A 17 18.00 -0.46 -19.47
N ASP A 18 16.69 -0.72 -19.56
CA ASP A 18 15.65 0.30 -19.74
C ASP A 18 14.62 0.25 -18.59
N PHE A 19 15.03 0.72 -17.40
CA PHE A 19 14.22 0.67 -16.18
C PHE A 19 13.05 1.68 -16.14
N ILE A 20 12.98 2.58 -17.12
CA ILE A 20 12.07 3.72 -17.18
C ILE A 20 11.54 3.85 -18.60
N ARG A 21 10.21 3.87 -18.78
CA ARG A 21 9.59 4.22 -20.06
C ARG A 21 8.66 5.41 -19.91
N GLN A 22 8.56 6.22 -20.97
CA GLN A 22 7.56 7.27 -21.05
C GLN A 22 6.35 6.77 -21.84
N THR A 23 5.13 7.00 -21.33
CA THR A 23 3.89 6.60 -22.01
C THR A 23 2.80 7.66 -21.86
N MET A 24 1.89 7.68 -22.83
CA MET A 24 0.64 8.46 -22.79
C MET A 24 -0.56 7.62 -22.30
N THR A 25 -0.31 6.38 -21.87
CA THR A 25 -1.35 5.51 -21.33
C THR A 25 -1.91 6.09 -20.02
N LEU A 26 -3.22 6.30 -19.96
CA LEU A 26 -3.90 6.69 -18.74
C LEU A 26 -3.83 5.55 -17.71
N ALA A 27 -3.31 5.82 -16.52
CA ALA A 27 -3.39 4.92 -15.39
C ALA A 27 -4.68 5.13 -14.59
N THR A 28 -4.95 4.24 -13.64
CA THR A 28 -6.09 4.36 -12.74
C THR A 28 -5.89 5.50 -11.74
N ILE A 29 -6.82 6.45 -11.72
CA ILE A 29 -6.84 7.59 -10.79
C ILE A 29 -6.76 7.07 -9.34
N GLY A 30 -5.94 7.73 -8.52
CA GLY A 30 -5.72 7.39 -7.11
C GLY A 30 -4.62 6.36 -6.85
N TYR A 31 -4.30 5.51 -7.84
CA TYR A 31 -3.22 4.50 -7.74
C TYR A 31 -1.92 4.96 -8.41
N MET A 32 -2.00 5.99 -9.23
CA MET A 32 -0.91 6.47 -10.06
C MET A 32 0.21 7.10 -9.21
N ALA A 33 1.45 6.68 -9.46
CA ALA A 33 2.63 7.31 -8.86
C ALA A 33 2.79 8.76 -9.39
N PRO A 34 3.34 9.68 -8.58
CA PRO A 34 3.45 11.10 -8.98
C PRO A 34 4.20 11.31 -10.30
N GLU A 35 5.29 10.58 -10.53
CA GLU A 35 6.10 10.63 -11.75
C GLU A 35 5.38 10.06 -12.97
N PHE A 36 4.49 9.10 -12.77
CA PHE A 36 3.66 8.59 -13.85
C PHE A 36 2.62 9.64 -14.25
N GLY A 37 1.94 10.25 -13.28
CA GLY A 37 0.91 11.24 -13.59
C GLY A 37 1.43 12.56 -14.15
N SER A 38 2.62 12.97 -13.75
CA SER A 38 3.22 14.24 -14.18
C SER A 38 4.02 14.13 -15.48
N ALA A 39 4.81 13.06 -15.64
CA ALA A 39 5.76 12.93 -16.75
C ALA A 39 5.48 11.73 -17.67
N GLY A 40 4.47 10.91 -17.36
CA GLY A 40 4.19 9.67 -18.08
C GLY A 40 5.23 8.58 -17.80
N ILE A 41 6.02 8.71 -16.73
CA ILE A 41 7.11 7.78 -16.40
C ILE A 41 6.53 6.50 -15.77
N VAL A 42 6.81 5.36 -16.39
CA VAL A 42 6.49 4.03 -15.87
C VAL A 42 7.75 3.27 -15.49
N SER A 43 7.69 2.58 -14.36
CA SER A 43 8.77 1.76 -13.82
C SER A 43 8.20 0.76 -12.83
N ILE A 44 9.02 -0.20 -12.39
CA ILE A 44 8.67 -1.12 -11.29
C ILE A 44 8.34 -0.32 -10.01
N LYS A 45 8.96 0.85 -9.80
CA LYS A 45 8.67 1.70 -8.64
C LYS A 45 7.27 2.31 -8.70
N CYS A 46 6.71 2.52 -9.89
CA CYS A 46 5.32 2.94 -10.04
C CYS A 46 4.38 1.83 -9.53
N ASP A 47 4.65 0.56 -9.86
CA ASP A 47 3.86 -0.58 -9.37
C ASP A 47 3.96 -0.71 -7.83
N ILE A 48 5.13 -0.47 -7.24
CA ILE A 48 5.30 -0.45 -5.78
C ILE A 48 4.47 0.66 -5.13
N TYR A 49 4.38 1.84 -5.75
CA TYR A 49 3.53 2.92 -5.26
C TYR A 49 2.06 2.51 -5.28
N SER A 50 1.57 1.99 -6.41
CA SER A 50 0.19 1.51 -6.55
C SER A 50 -0.13 0.39 -5.55
N TYR A 51 0.83 -0.51 -5.31
CA TYR A 51 0.71 -1.55 -4.28
C TYR A 51 0.59 -0.96 -2.86
N GLY A 52 1.32 0.12 -2.55
CA GLY A 52 1.17 0.85 -1.29
C GLY A 52 -0.25 1.39 -1.10
N ILE A 53 -0.82 2.01 -2.13
CA ILE A 53 -2.22 2.48 -2.11
C ILE A 53 -3.20 1.31 -1.93
N LEU A 54 -2.99 0.21 -2.65
CA LEU A 54 -3.82 -1.00 -2.54
C LEU A 54 -3.81 -1.57 -1.11
N LEU A 55 -2.67 -1.58 -0.43
CA LEU A 55 -2.59 -2.01 0.97
C LEU A 55 -3.43 -1.10 1.87
N ILE A 56 -3.36 0.22 1.70
CA ILE A 56 -4.18 1.16 2.49
C ILE A 56 -5.66 0.91 2.22
N GLU A 57 -6.08 0.80 0.95
CA GLU A 57 -7.47 0.49 0.60
C GLU A 57 -7.93 -0.82 1.23
N THR A 58 -7.13 -1.90 1.10
CA THR A 58 -7.50 -3.24 1.58
C THR A 58 -7.81 -3.26 3.08
N PHE A 59 -7.00 -2.58 3.89
CA PHE A 59 -7.12 -2.62 5.35
C PHE A 59 -8.07 -1.56 5.91
N THR A 60 -8.41 -0.52 5.14
CA THR A 60 -9.30 0.57 5.60
C THR A 60 -10.68 0.55 4.93
N LYS A 61 -10.83 -0.22 3.85
CA LYS A 61 -12.00 -0.27 2.97
C LYS A 61 -12.38 1.09 2.39
N LYS A 62 -11.44 2.04 2.34
CA LYS A 62 -11.62 3.35 1.70
C LYS A 62 -11.05 3.31 0.30
N LYS A 63 -11.81 3.79 -0.69
CA LYS A 63 -11.31 3.86 -2.06
C LYS A 63 -10.44 5.08 -2.22
N PRO A 64 -9.34 5.03 -2.99
CA PRO A 64 -8.49 6.21 -3.22
C PRO A 64 -9.20 7.34 -3.99
N THR A 65 -10.40 7.07 -4.51
CA THR A 65 -11.30 8.03 -5.18
C THR A 65 -12.49 8.45 -4.32
N ASP A 66 -12.56 8.07 -3.04
CA ASP A 66 -13.60 8.57 -2.13
C ASP A 66 -13.53 10.10 -2.02
N GLU A 67 -14.67 10.78 -1.86
CA GLU A 67 -14.77 12.25 -1.89
C GLU A 67 -13.88 12.97 -0.86
N ILE A 68 -13.55 12.29 0.24
CA ILE A 68 -12.62 12.80 1.26
C ILE A 68 -11.19 12.96 0.73
N PHE A 69 -10.86 12.28 -0.37
CA PHE A 69 -9.58 12.38 -1.06
C PHE A 69 -9.74 13.32 -2.26
N SER A 70 -9.00 14.42 -2.21
CA SER A 70 -9.06 15.50 -3.20
C SER A 70 -7.67 16.05 -3.43
N GLU A 71 -7.55 17.11 -4.22
CA GLU A 71 -6.28 17.80 -4.49
C GLU A 71 -5.51 18.19 -3.20
N THR A 72 -6.23 18.44 -2.11
CA THR A 72 -5.63 18.87 -0.84
C THR A 72 -5.28 17.71 0.11
N MET A 73 -5.85 16.52 -0.12
CA MET A 73 -5.70 15.37 0.75
C MET A 73 -5.65 14.07 -0.07
N THR A 74 -4.46 13.51 -0.20
CA THR A 74 -4.27 12.19 -0.77
C THR A 74 -4.53 11.11 0.28
N MET A 75 -4.91 9.90 -0.15
CA MET A 75 -5.05 8.75 0.75
C MET A 75 -3.79 8.49 1.57
N ARG A 76 -2.61 8.63 0.96
CA ARG A 76 -1.32 8.53 1.64
C ARG A 76 -1.18 9.56 2.77
N ASN A 77 -1.44 10.84 2.47
CA ASN A 77 -1.32 11.91 3.47
C ASN A 77 -2.33 11.73 4.61
N TRP A 78 -3.54 11.31 4.28
CA TRP A 78 -4.55 10.94 5.26
C TRP A 78 -4.07 9.79 6.16
N MET A 79 -3.54 8.72 5.57
CA MET A 79 -3.02 7.56 6.31
C MET A 79 -1.85 7.97 7.21
N LYS A 80 -0.90 8.76 6.70
CA LYS A 80 0.24 9.27 7.48
C LYS A 80 -0.20 10.08 8.70
N ARG A 81 -1.24 10.92 8.55
CA ARG A 81 -1.82 11.71 9.65
C ARG A 81 -2.65 10.88 10.62
N SER A 82 -3.27 9.82 10.12
CA SER A 82 -4.19 9.00 10.91
C SER A 82 -3.45 7.94 11.72
N LEU A 83 -2.30 7.46 11.26
CA LEU A 83 -1.52 6.40 11.93
C LEU A 83 -1.25 6.69 13.43
N SER A 84 -1.03 7.95 13.79
CA SER A 84 -0.80 8.38 15.18
C SER A 84 -2.04 8.31 16.08
N LYS A 85 -3.25 8.22 15.51
CA LYS A 85 -4.52 8.10 16.23
C LYS A 85 -4.86 6.67 16.63
N GLY A 86 -4.12 5.68 16.09
CA GLY A 86 -4.35 4.25 16.33
C GLY A 86 -5.27 3.59 15.32
N MET A 87 -5.13 2.27 15.14
CA MET A 87 -5.78 1.53 14.06
C MET A 87 -7.28 1.29 14.25
N ILE A 88 -7.80 1.43 15.48
CA ILE A 88 -9.20 1.11 15.78
C ILE A 88 -10.20 1.99 15.01
N ASP A 89 -9.84 3.24 14.73
CA ASP A 89 -10.72 4.19 14.03
C ASP A 89 -10.46 4.21 12.52
N ILE A 90 -9.48 3.45 12.03
CA ILE A 90 -8.94 3.54 10.67
C ILE A 90 -9.15 2.24 9.89
N ALA A 91 -8.87 1.12 10.55
CA ALA A 91 -9.03 -0.20 9.97
C ALA A 91 -10.51 -0.48 9.69
N ASP A 92 -10.78 -1.34 8.70
CA ASP A 92 -12.12 -1.86 8.45
C ASP A 92 -12.67 -2.48 9.74
N ALA A 93 -13.87 -2.07 10.14
CA ALA A 93 -14.55 -2.58 11.32
C ALA A 93 -14.85 -4.08 11.24
N ASN A 94 -14.83 -4.68 10.03
CA ASN A 94 -14.92 -6.14 9.86
C ASN A 94 -13.58 -6.86 10.09
N LEU A 95 -12.46 -6.13 10.06
CA LEU A 95 -11.11 -6.66 10.21
C LEU A 95 -10.56 -6.49 11.64
N LEU A 96 -10.97 -5.41 12.33
CA LEU A 96 -10.51 -5.09 13.69
C LEU A 96 -11.66 -4.57 14.55
N ARG A 97 -12.13 -5.39 15.50
CA ARG A 97 -13.19 -5.05 16.45
C ARG A 97 -12.65 -5.02 17.88
N ARG A 98 -13.19 -4.16 18.75
CA ARG A 98 -12.72 -4.06 20.15
C ARG A 98 -12.89 -5.36 20.93
N GLU A 99 -13.85 -6.17 20.53
CA GLU A 99 -14.16 -7.46 21.16
C GLU A 99 -13.34 -8.62 20.60
N ASP A 100 -12.48 -8.36 19.60
CA ASP A 100 -11.66 -9.40 19.00
C ASP A 100 -10.64 -9.96 19.99
N GLU A 101 -10.51 -11.29 19.98
CA GLU A 101 -9.35 -11.94 20.56
C GLU A 101 -8.07 -11.39 19.92
N TYR A 102 -7.06 -11.16 20.75
CA TYR A 102 -5.77 -10.59 20.37
C TYR A 102 -5.88 -9.20 19.71
N PHE A 103 -6.90 -8.40 20.07
CA PHE A 103 -7.14 -7.06 19.55
C PHE A 103 -5.86 -6.20 19.40
N ILE A 104 -5.07 -6.09 20.47
CA ILE A 104 -3.83 -5.29 20.48
C ILE A 104 -2.81 -5.83 19.48
N ILE A 105 -2.66 -7.15 19.38
CA ILE A 105 -1.72 -7.80 18.45
C ILE A 105 -2.16 -7.57 17.01
N LYS A 106 -3.47 -7.73 16.71
CA LYS A 106 -4.04 -7.43 15.39
C LYS A 106 -3.86 -5.96 15.01
N ALA A 107 -4.15 -5.04 15.93
CA ALA A 107 -3.97 -3.60 15.71
C ALA A 107 -2.51 -3.25 15.40
N ASN A 108 -1.55 -3.81 16.14
CA ASN A 108 -0.12 -3.62 15.91
C ASN A 108 0.34 -4.20 14.57
N CYS A 109 -0.20 -5.37 14.19
CA CYS A 109 0.07 -5.97 12.89
C CYS A 109 -0.41 -5.07 11.75
N ILE A 110 -1.66 -4.59 11.81
CA ILE A 110 -2.22 -3.67 10.82
C ILE A 110 -1.39 -2.38 10.76
N SER A 111 -1.00 -1.81 11.91
CA SER A 111 -0.13 -0.62 11.95
C SER A 111 1.20 -0.86 11.23
N SER A 112 1.83 -2.02 11.44
CA SER A 112 3.07 -2.38 10.75
C SER A 112 2.90 -2.51 9.23
N ILE A 113 1.74 -3.00 8.78
CA ILE A 113 1.40 -3.06 7.35
C ILE A 113 1.17 -1.65 6.80
N MET A 114 0.50 -0.76 7.54
CA MET A 114 0.29 0.63 7.11
C MET A 114 1.60 1.41 7.03
N GLU A 115 2.54 1.18 7.95
CA GLU A 115 3.90 1.75 7.85
C GLU A 115 4.63 1.29 6.60
N LEU A 116 4.53 0.00 6.26
CA LEU A 116 5.08 -0.52 5.01
C LEU A 116 4.39 0.12 3.80
N ALA A 117 3.07 0.22 3.81
CA ALA A 117 2.30 0.84 2.74
C ALA A 117 2.71 2.31 2.50
N LEU A 118 2.99 3.06 3.58
CA LEU A 118 3.51 4.44 3.50
C LEU A 118 4.92 4.54 2.91
N LYS A 119 5.78 3.53 3.13
CA LYS A 119 7.10 3.43 2.48
C LYS A 119 6.97 3.07 1.00
N CYS A 120 6.11 2.10 0.67
CA CYS A 120 5.84 1.72 -0.72
C CYS A 120 5.28 2.89 -1.54
N SER A 121 4.43 3.71 -0.93
CA SER A 121 3.81 4.89 -1.56
C SER A 121 4.61 6.18 -1.35
N ALA A 122 5.93 6.14 -1.09
CA ALA A 122 6.72 7.37 -0.99
C ALA A 122 6.64 8.21 -2.28
N GLU A 123 6.68 9.55 -2.15
CA GLU A 123 6.57 10.44 -3.32
C GLU A 123 7.74 10.22 -4.29
N LEU A 124 8.96 10.13 -3.75
CA LEU A 124 10.17 9.85 -4.53
C LEU A 124 10.33 8.34 -4.78
N PRO A 125 10.60 7.90 -6.04
CA PRO A 125 10.80 6.49 -6.37
C PRO A 125 11.94 5.82 -5.59
N GLU A 126 13.00 6.56 -5.27
CA GLU A 126 14.21 6.08 -4.60
C GLU A 126 13.94 5.72 -3.13
N ASP A 127 12.98 6.40 -2.50
CA ASP A 127 12.56 6.15 -1.12
C ASP A 127 11.66 4.92 -0.98
N ARG A 128 11.14 4.39 -2.11
CA ARG A 128 10.27 3.21 -2.10
C ARG A 128 11.12 1.95 -1.99
N ASN A 129 10.63 0.98 -1.23
CA ASN A 129 11.26 -0.34 -1.18
C ASN A 129 11.26 -1.05 -2.55
N ASN A 130 12.18 -1.97 -2.76
CA ASN A 130 12.08 -2.89 -3.90
C ASN A 130 11.12 -4.05 -3.57
N THR A 131 10.69 -4.80 -4.58
CA THR A 131 9.73 -5.90 -4.41
C THR A 131 10.21 -6.97 -3.43
N ALA A 132 11.50 -7.32 -3.46
CA ALA A 132 12.07 -8.32 -2.55
C ALA A 132 12.01 -7.86 -1.09
N ASP A 133 12.34 -6.60 -0.82
CA ASP A 133 12.24 -5.99 0.50
C ASP A 133 10.80 -5.97 1.01
N VAL A 134 9.85 -5.58 0.16
CA VAL A 134 8.42 -5.57 0.49
C VAL A 134 7.96 -6.96 0.91
N VAL A 135 8.29 -8.00 0.12
CA VAL A 135 7.97 -9.39 0.44
C VAL A 135 8.63 -9.84 1.74
N ALA A 136 9.90 -9.51 1.95
CA ALA A 136 10.62 -9.87 3.17
C ALA A 136 10.00 -9.21 4.41
N MET A 137 9.63 -7.93 4.32
CA MET A 137 8.95 -7.22 5.41
C MET A 137 7.57 -7.79 5.71
N LEU A 138 6.76 -8.09 4.69
CA LEU A 138 5.46 -8.73 4.89
C LEU A 138 5.58 -10.10 5.55
N LYS A 139 6.54 -10.93 5.12
CA LYS A 139 6.85 -12.22 5.77
C LYS A 139 7.23 -12.03 7.24
N LYS A 140 8.05 -11.01 7.53
CA LYS A 140 8.44 -10.67 8.91
C LYS A 140 7.25 -10.22 9.76
N ILE A 141 6.37 -9.38 9.22
CA ILE A 141 5.14 -8.94 9.91
C ILE A 141 4.24 -10.15 10.21
N LYS A 142 4.00 -11.02 9.21
CA LYS A 142 3.24 -12.26 9.38
C LYS A 142 3.84 -13.15 10.46
N HIS A 143 5.15 -13.35 10.44
CA HIS A 143 5.81 -14.21 11.43
C HIS A 143 5.66 -13.66 12.85
N LYS A 144 5.84 -12.35 13.04
CA LYS A 144 5.60 -11.68 14.33
C LYS A 144 4.16 -11.86 14.81
N LEU A 145 3.17 -11.69 13.94
CA LEU A 145 1.77 -11.89 14.26
C LEU A 145 1.53 -13.32 14.79
N LEU A 146 2.04 -14.33 14.10
CA LEU A 146 1.85 -15.74 14.49
C LEU A 146 2.48 -16.04 15.85
N ILE A 147 3.73 -15.61 16.07
CA ILE A 147 4.41 -15.80 17.36
C ILE A 147 3.64 -15.10 18.49
N SER A 148 3.20 -13.86 18.28
CA SER A 148 2.51 -13.11 19.34
C SER A 148 1.15 -13.71 19.71
N ILE A 149 0.49 -14.40 18.78
CA ILE A 149 -0.76 -15.12 19.07
C ILE A 149 -0.48 -16.42 19.83
N GLU A 150 0.59 -17.15 19.49
CA GLU A 150 0.96 -18.42 20.15
C GLU A 150 1.48 -18.24 21.59
N GLN A 151 1.89 -17.03 21.98
CA GLN A 151 2.46 -16.71 23.29
C GLN A 151 1.43 -16.21 24.32
N VAL A 152 0.16 -16.08 23.94
CA VAL A 152 -0.95 -15.58 24.79
C VAL A 152 -1.94 -16.72 25.05
#